data_AF-A0AAW1F448-F1
#
_entry.id   AF-A0AAW1F448-F1
#
_cell.length_a   1.000
_cell.length_b   1.000
_cell.length_c   1.000
_cell.angle_alpha   90.00
_cell.angle_beta   90.00
_cell.angle_gamma   90.00
#
_symmetry.space_group_name_H-M   'P 1'
#
loop_
_entity.id
_entity.type
_entity.pdbx_description
1 polymer ?
#
loop_
_entity_poly.entity_id
_entity_poly.type
_entity_poly.pdbx_seq_one_letter_code
_entity_poly.pdbx_strand_id
1 'polypeptide(L)'
;MKVIAVLTLWVTLFHQGYSYSCQGRCGYGTDNNMSCQCNSSCERFRDCCSDYAELCTAGATSCKDRCDEKYNSQNECHCNSKCAQYNNCCSNYADLCNSDGGGGDGGSAITDAEIKALSETLFALDSNKASASELIIEPQALVPNSQTSSKNDLSFKPFFRYLNEGALFSRPTYAALLAVLDNYERMTGQTEDVSAQELAEQEAFLKETISNTELGRELFAFLYTKGVYASEEEFIQDLKMMWFGLYSRNNNKMDSSGFEHIFAGEIKGGKVSGFHNWIQFYLLEKRGKMNYYSHSLNGPWTSYPDVFGMQFMWEGYFKQVGSAVIGCSPEFDFALYSLCYITRPGEQCRLSLGGIELIIQTYTWENSSYGDGKKYIGSAFPAIPRN
;
A
#
# COMPACT_ATOMS: atom_id res chain seq x y z
N MET A 1 -52.42 -60.00 30.12
CA MET A 1 -51.28 -59.97 29.16
C MET A 1 -51.75 -59.11 27.99
N LYS A 2 -51.68 -57.77 28.04
CA LYS A 2 -50.50 -56.89 27.86
C LYS A 2 -49.62 -57.36 26.69
N VAL A 3 -49.68 -56.68 25.54
CA VAL A 3 -48.59 -55.83 25.02
C VAL A 3 -49.21 -54.75 24.10
N ILE A 4 -49.01 -53.50 24.49
CA ILE A 4 -49.08 -52.27 23.68
C ILE A 4 -47.62 -51.85 23.46
N ALA A 5 -47.30 -51.28 22.28
CA ALA A 5 -46.24 -50.29 21.98
C ALA A 5 -45.50 -50.63 20.67
N VAL A 6 -45.02 -49.71 19.83
CA VAL A 6 -45.06 -48.24 19.71
C VAL A 6 -44.51 -47.96 18.30
N LEU A 7 -45.14 -47.06 17.53
CA LEU A 7 -44.57 -46.45 16.32
C LEU A 7 -43.90 -45.14 16.75
N THR A 8 -42.57 -45.08 16.71
CA THR A 8 -41.81 -43.84 16.94
C THR A 8 -41.68 -43.05 15.65
N LEU A 9 -42.43 -41.94 15.55
CA LEU A 9 -42.17 -40.86 14.59
C LEU A 9 -41.11 -39.92 15.20
N TRP A 10 -39.96 -39.77 14.55
CA TRP A 10 -39.00 -38.72 14.86
C TRP A 10 -39.46 -37.42 14.21
N VAL A 11 -39.80 -36.42 15.02
CA VAL A 11 -39.95 -35.03 14.60
C VAL A 11 -38.81 -34.24 15.23
N THR A 12 -37.82 -33.88 14.42
CA THR A 12 -36.77 -32.93 14.80
C THR A 12 -37.40 -31.53 14.85
N LEU A 13 -37.59 -31.00 16.06
CA LEU A 13 -37.95 -29.60 16.27
C LEU A 13 -36.78 -28.69 15.88
N PHE A 14 -37.01 -27.83 14.88
CA PHE A 14 -36.24 -26.61 14.70
C PHE A 14 -36.43 -25.73 15.95
N HIS A 15 -35.38 -25.53 16.73
CA HIS A 15 -35.35 -24.45 17.74
C HIS A 15 -35.18 -23.12 17.00
N GLN A 16 -36.28 -22.39 16.77
CA GLN A 16 -36.21 -20.96 16.57
C GLN A 16 -35.78 -20.33 17.90
N GLY A 17 -34.59 -19.73 17.95
CA GLY A 17 -34.08 -19.08 19.15
C GLY A 17 -34.91 -17.84 19.48
N TYR A 18 -35.78 -17.94 20.48
CA TYR A 18 -36.47 -16.80 21.08
C TYR A 18 -35.50 -16.05 21.99
N SER A 19 -35.21 -14.78 21.70
CA SER A 19 -34.36 -13.92 22.54
C SER A 19 -35.21 -13.05 23.48
N TYR A 20 -34.97 -13.19 24.78
CA TYR A 20 -35.65 -12.47 25.86
C TYR A 20 -34.90 -11.23 26.37
N SER A 21 -33.82 -10.83 25.70
CA SER A 21 -32.88 -9.81 26.17
C SER A 21 -32.70 -8.67 25.17
N CYS A 22 -32.39 -7.48 25.69
CA CYS A 22 -31.99 -6.30 24.92
C CYS A 22 -30.49 -6.19 24.60
N GLN A 23 -29.66 -7.15 25.01
CA GLN A 23 -28.24 -7.15 24.68
C GLN A 23 -28.02 -7.09 23.16
N GLY A 24 -27.35 -6.04 22.68
CA GLY A 24 -27.10 -5.79 21.25
C GLY A 24 -28.35 -5.44 20.43
N ARG A 25 -29.50 -5.22 21.06
CA ARG A 25 -30.81 -4.96 20.41
C ARG A 25 -31.42 -3.59 20.74
N CYS A 26 -30.78 -2.77 21.58
CA CYS A 26 -31.25 -1.43 21.88
C CYS A 26 -31.37 -0.57 20.61
N GLY A 27 -32.51 0.09 20.42
CA GLY A 27 -32.74 1.02 19.30
C GLY A 27 -33.02 0.36 17.94
N TYR A 28 -33.11 -0.98 17.86
CA TYR A 28 -33.59 -1.66 16.66
C TYR A 28 -35.09 -1.40 16.44
N GLY A 29 -35.55 -1.43 15.19
CA GLY A 29 -36.99 -1.33 14.88
C GLY A 29 -37.81 -2.47 15.49
N THR A 30 -39.14 -2.35 15.49
CA THR A 30 -40.05 -3.41 15.97
C THR A 30 -39.84 -4.71 15.18
N ASP A 31 -39.59 -5.81 15.89
CA ASP A 31 -39.48 -7.15 15.30
C ASP A 31 -40.59 -8.06 15.84
N ASN A 32 -41.52 -8.44 14.98
CA ASN A 32 -42.69 -9.26 15.34
C ASN A 32 -42.33 -10.73 15.62
N ASN A 33 -41.11 -11.17 15.28
CA ASN A 33 -40.63 -12.52 15.62
C ASN A 33 -40.05 -12.59 17.04
N MET A 34 -39.94 -11.46 17.75
CA MET A 34 -39.37 -11.39 19.08
C MET A 34 -40.46 -11.32 20.15
N SER A 35 -40.23 -11.99 21.28
CA SER A 35 -41.17 -12.01 22.41
C SER A 35 -41.22 -10.69 23.19
N CYS A 36 -40.25 -9.81 22.98
CA CYS A 36 -40.15 -8.50 23.61
C CYS A 36 -39.34 -7.54 22.73
N GLN A 37 -39.57 -6.26 22.90
CA GLN A 37 -38.99 -5.17 22.12
C GLN A 37 -37.94 -4.40 22.91
N CYS A 38 -37.01 -3.79 22.18
CA CYS A 38 -35.90 -2.99 22.74
C CYS A 38 -35.81 -1.60 22.08
N ASN A 39 -36.94 -1.15 21.53
CA ASN A 39 -37.10 0.17 20.95
C ASN A 39 -37.76 1.14 21.94
N SER A 40 -37.60 2.44 21.71
CA SER A 40 -38.14 3.49 22.59
C SER A 40 -39.67 3.51 22.70
N SER A 41 -40.38 2.84 21.79
CA SER A 41 -41.84 2.74 21.87
C SER A 41 -42.30 1.57 22.75
N CYS A 42 -41.41 0.68 23.18
CA CYS A 42 -41.80 -0.52 23.91
C CYS A 42 -42.45 -0.19 25.27
N GLU A 43 -42.06 0.92 25.91
CA GLU A 43 -42.66 1.35 27.19
C GLU A 43 -44.11 1.77 27.01
N ARG A 44 -44.43 2.39 25.86
CA ARG A 44 -45.79 2.76 25.48
C ARG A 44 -46.64 1.54 25.20
N PHE A 45 -46.08 0.52 24.55
CA PHE A 45 -46.77 -0.72 24.19
C PHE A 45 -46.71 -1.80 25.29
N ARG A 46 -45.92 -1.55 26.35
CA ARG A 46 -45.66 -2.47 27.47
C ARG A 46 -45.14 -3.83 27.04
N ASP A 47 -44.32 -3.85 26.00
CA ASP A 47 -43.72 -5.05 25.42
C ASP A 47 -42.18 -5.03 25.51
N CYS A 48 -41.60 -4.15 26.35
CA CYS A 48 -40.16 -4.12 26.58
C CYS A 48 -39.62 -5.44 27.14
N CYS A 49 -38.41 -5.82 26.76
CA CYS A 49 -37.69 -6.88 27.47
C CYS A 49 -37.42 -6.46 28.93
N SER A 50 -37.32 -7.42 29.84
CA SER A 50 -37.17 -7.15 31.27
C SER A 50 -35.89 -6.39 31.60
N ASP A 51 -34.86 -6.52 30.77
CA ASP A 51 -33.57 -5.86 30.89
C ASP A 51 -33.49 -4.53 30.09
N TYR A 52 -34.58 -4.09 29.45
CA TYR A 52 -34.60 -2.86 28.65
C TYR A 52 -34.20 -1.63 29.45
N ALA A 53 -34.72 -1.49 30.67
CA ALA A 53 -34.39 -0.34 31.50
C ALA A 53 -32.89 -0.32 31.86
N GLU A 54 -32.33 -1.48 32.20
CA GLU A 54 -30.93 -1.60 32.59
C GLU A 54 -29.98 -1.46 31.40
N LEU A 55 -30.28 -2.07 30.25
CA LEU A 55 -29.38 -2.10 29.11
C LEU A 55 -29.56 -0.93 28.15
N CYS A 56 -30.78 -0.37 28.05
CA CYS A 56 -31.10 0.66 27.06
C CYS A 56 -31.49 2.01 27.68
N THR A 57 -31.75 2.10 29.00
CA THR A 57 -32.08 3.39 29.67
C THR A 57 -31.10 3.80 30.77
N ALA A 58 -30.31 2.87 31.33
CA ALA A 58 -29.32 3.21 32.34
C ALA A 58 -28.03 3.75 31.71
N GLY A 59 -27.97 5.08 31.58
CA GLY A 59 -26.71 5.82 31.47
C GLY A 59 -25.94 5.61 30.18
N ALA A 60 -26.47 6.15 29.08
CA ALA A 60 -25.77 6.31 27.81
C ALA A 60 -24.65 7.39 27.88
N THR A 61 -23.85 7.41 28.95
CA THR A 61 -22.80 8.39 29.25
C THR A 61 -21.38 7.88 28.93
N SER A 62 -21.28 6.62 28.51
CA SER A 62 -20.02 5.90 28.31
C SER A 62 -20.10 4.96 27.12
N CYS A 63 -18.95 4.69 26.48
CA CYS A 63 -18.81 3.75 25.38
C CYS A 63 -18.53 2.30 25.75
N LYS A 64 -18.53 1.97 27.04
CA LYS A 64 -18.41 0.58 27.48
C LYS A 64 -19.53 -0.26 26.88
N ASP A 65 -19.15 -1.29 26.10
CA ASP A 65 -20.05 -2.20 25.38
C ASP A 65 -20.99 -1.51 24.36
N ARG A 66 -20.65 -0.29 23.89
CA ARG A 66 -21.47 0.53 22.98
C ARG A 66 -20.76 0.97 21.70
N CYS A 67 -19.53 0.50 21.46
CA CYS A 67 -18.82 0.82 20.22
C CYS A 67 -19.62 0.36 18.99
N ASP A 68 -19.63 1.19 17.95
CA ASP A 68 -20.41 0.99 16.72
C ASP A 68 -21.93 0.89 16.92
N GLU A 69 -22.46 1.47 18.00
CA GLU A 69 -23.90 1.51 18.22
C GLU A 69 -24.64 2.19 17.06
N LYS A 70 -25.90 1.82 16.83
CA LYS A 70 -26.76 2.60 15.95
C LYS A 70 -27.12 3.92 16.63
N TYR A 71 -27.28 4.97 15.83
CA TYR A 71 -27.71 6.26 16.34
C TYR A 71 -29.07 6.13 17.05
N ASN A 72 -29.11 6.51 18.33
CA ASN A 72 -30.31 6.58 19.14
C ASN A 72 -30.42 7.97 19.76
N SER A 73 -31.40 8.76 19.32
CA SER A 73 -31.59 10.16 19.75
C SER A 73 -31.90 10.35 21.24
N GLN A 74 -32.09 9.27 22.00
CA GLN A 74 -32.28 9.31 23.45
C GLN A 74 -30.96 9.18 24.23
N ASN A 75 -29.84 8.86 23.57
CA ASN A 75 -28.54 8.78 24.22
C ASN A 75 -27.97 10.19 24.44
N GLU A 76 -27.41 10.45 25.64
CA GLU A 76 -26.73 11.73 25.92
C GLU A 76 -25.43 11.88 25.11
N CYS A 77 -24.78 10.77 24.79
CA CYS A 77 -23.62 10.71 23.93
C CYS A 77 -23.57 9.38 23.16
N HIS A 78 -22.80 9.38 22.08
CA HIS A 78 -22.76 8.30 21.10
C HIS A 78 -21.40 7.64 20.98
N CYS A 79 -21.42 6.39 20.54
CA CYS A 79 -20.22 5.57 20.40
C CYS A 79 -20.12 4.94 19.01
N ASN A 80 -20.73 5.60 18.02
CA ASN A 80 -20.69 5.20 16.62
C ASN A 80 -19.61 5.97 15.85
N SER A 81 -19.16 5.41 14.72
CA SER A 81 -18.10 5.99 13.89
C SER A 81 -18.35 7.41 13.38
N LYS A 82 -19.60 7.90 13.41
CA LYS A 82 -19.95 9.26 13.01
C LYS A 82 -20.04 10.24 14.18
N CYS A 83 -19.88 9.81 15.43
CA CYS A 83 -20.09 10.69 16.58
C CYS A 83 -19.10 11.87 16.59
N ALA A 84 -17.90 11.69 16.05
CA ALA A 84 -16.89 12.75 15.96
C ALA A 84 -17.29 13.83 14.95
N GLN A 85 -17.96 13.44 13.86
CA GLN A 85 -18.50 14.36 12.86
C GLN A 85 -19.62 15.23 13.45
N TYR A 86 -20.46 14.66 14.31
CA TYR A 86 -21.59 15.36 14.94
C TYR A 86 -21.26 15.93 16.32
N ASN A 87 -20.00 15.83 16.75
CA ASN A 87 -19.49 16.29 18.04
C ASN A 87 -20.34 15.84 19.25
N ASN A 88 -20.78 14.57 19.21
CA ASN A 88 -21.64 13.98 20.23
C ASN A 88 -21.08 12.65 20.76
N CYS A 89 -19.77 12.42 20.64
CA CYS A 89 -19.13 11.23 21.20
C CYS A 89 -19.18 11.22 22.74
N CYS A 90 -19.25 10.03 23.35
CA CYS A 90 -18.98 9.94 24.78
C CYS A 90 -17.51 10.27 25.10
N SER A 91 -17.26 10.75 26.31
CA SER A 91 -15.93 11.22 26.73
C SER A 91 -14.84 10.16 26.64
N ASN A 92 -15.21 8.88 26.80
CA ASN A 92 -14.32 7.72 26.72
C ASN A 92 -14.40 6.98 25.38
N TYR A 93 -14.98 7.59 24.34
CA TYR A 93 -15.03 6.98 23.00
C TYR A 93 -13.63 6.69 22.45
N ALA A 94 -12.69 7.62 22.60
CA ALA A 94 -11.31 7.39 22.18
C ALA A 94 -10.63 6.26 22.98
N ASP A 95 -10.92 6.16 24.27
CA ASP A 95 -10.25 5.18 25.13
C ASP A 95 -10.82 3.76 24.94
N LEU A 96 -12.13 3.63 24.68
CA LEU A 96 -12.83 2.34 24.63
C LEU A 96 -13.17 1.86 23.23
N CYS A 97 -13.31 2.77 22.25
CA CYS A 97 -13.71 2.42 20.88
C CYS A 97 -12.65 2.73 19.83
N ASN A 98 -11.65 3.59 20.12
CA ASN A 98 -10.45 3.67 19.27
C ASN A 98 -9.36 2.67 19.70
N SER A 99 -9.58 1.86 20.75
CA SER A 99 -8.63 0.86 21.23
C SER A 99 -9.35 -0.50 21.40
N ASP A 100 -9.31 -1.32 20.34
CA ASP A 100 -9.61 -2.75 20.26
C ASP A 100 -10.68 -3.37 21.19
N GLY A 101 -11.82 -3.76 20.60
CA GLY A 101 -12.57 -4.96 21.02
C GLY A 101 -14.08 -4.90 20.87
N GLY A 102 -14.61 -5.30 19.70
CA GLY A 102 -16.07 -5.33 19.48
C GLY A 102 -16.63 -6.00 18.23
N GLY A 103 -15.95 -6.98 17.61
CA GLY A 103 -16.57 -8.01 16.77
C GLY A 103 -17.08 -7.62 15.37
N GLY A 104 -16.18 -7.64 14.38
CA GLY A 104 -16.50 -7.67 12.96
C GLY A 104 -15.22 -7.88 12.12
N ASP A 105 -15.04 -9.09 11.63
CA ASP A 105 -13.97 -9.60 10.77
C ASP A 105 -13.52 -8.63 9.65
N GLY A 106 -12.21 -8.34 9.58
CA GLY A 106 -11.57 -7.60 8.47
C GLY A 106 -10.41 -6.65 8.85
N GLY A 107 -9.25 -7.21 9.23
CA GLY A 107 -7.92 -6.56 9.22
C GLY A 107 -7.74 -5.25 10.02
N SER A 108 -6.96 -5.26 11.11
CA SER A 108 -6.51 -4.01 11.76
C SER A 108 -5.84 -3.12 10.71
N ALA A 109 -6.41 -1.93 10.48
CA ALA A 109 -5.86 -0.98 9.53
C ALA A 109 -4.43 -0.64 9.93
N ILE A 110 -3.46 -0.91 9.04
CA ILE A 110 -2.04 -0.66 9.29
C ILE A 110 -1.83 0.85 9.51
N THR A 111 -1.28 1.22 10.66
CA THR A 111 -1.12 2.62 11.07
C THR A 111 0.14 3.27 10.46
N ASP A 112 0.19 4.61 10.38
CA ASP A 112 1.37 5.33 9.91
C ASP A 112 2.61 5.07 10.78
N ALA A 113 2.41 4.88 12.09
CA ALA A 113 3.51 4.56 13.02
C ALA A 113 4.12 3.19 12.70
N GLU A 114 3.30 2.21 12.34
CA GLU A 114 3.76 0.87 11.95
C GLU A 114 4.46 0.88 10.59
N ILE A 115 3.95 1.67 9.63
CA ILE A 115 4.61 1.86 8.34
C ILE A 115 5.99 2.49 8.52
N LYS A 116 6.10 3.53 9.37
CA LYS A 116 7.39 4.17 9.70
C LYS A 116 8.35 3.20 10.41
N ALA A 117 7.84 2.41 11.34
CA ALA A 117 8.65 1.41 12.04
C ALA A 117 9.17 0.33 11.07
N LEU A 118 8.30 -0.19 10.21
CA LEU A 118 8.70 -1.19 9.21
C LEU A 118 9.71 -0.61 8.22
N SER A 119 9.53 0.62 7.74
CA SER A 119 10.50 1.20 6.80
C SER A 119 11.89 1.38 7.41
N GLU A 120 12.01 1.64 8.71
CA GLU A 120 13.31 1.64 9.40
C GLU A 120 13.93 0.24 9.45
N THR A 121 13.11 -0.78 9.72
CA THR A 121 13.56 -2.17 9.69
C THR A 121 14.05 -2.55 8.29
N LEU A 122 13.28 -2.23 7.23
CA LEU A 122 13.67 -2.51 5.84
C LEU A 122 14.95 -1.75 5.46
N PHE A 123 15.13 -0.51 5.93
CA PHE A 123 16.34 0.29 5.72
C PHE A 123 17.59 -0.34 6.37
N ALA A 124 17.43 -0.92 7.56
CA ALA A 124 18.49 -1.64 8.24
C ALA A 124 18.81 -2.99 7.56
N LEU A 125 17.79 -3.65 7.01
CA LEU A 125 17.90 -4.95 6.32
C LEU A 125 18.38 -4.87 4.86
N ASP A 126 18.51 -3.66 4.29
CA ASP A 126 19.03 -3.44 2.94
C ASP A 126 20.55 -3.71 2.87
N SER A 127 20.90 -4.99 2.96
CA SER A 127 22.28 -5.49 2.93
C SER A 127 22.89 -5.48 1.53
N ASN A 128 22.05 -5.48 0.50
CA ASN A 128 22.46 -5.44 -0.90
C ASN A 128 22.59 -4.02 -1.46
N LYS A 129 22.39 -2.96 -0.68
CA LYS A 129 22.66 -1.58 -1.15
C LYS A 129 24.10 -1.36 -1.57
N ALA A 130 24.31 -0.33 -2.37
CA ALA A 130 25.65 0.12 -2.71
C ALA A 130 26.33 0.76 -1.48
N SER A 131 27.58 0.40 -1.24
CA SER A 131 28.45 1.14 -0.31
C SER A 131 29.06 2.38 -0.97
N ALA A 132 29.60 3.30 -0.17
CA ALA A 132 30.27 4.51 -0.68
C ALA A 132 31.52 4.22 -1.54
N SER A 133 32.10 3.02 -1.44
CA SER A 133 33.20 2.58 -2.32
C SER A 133 32.71 1.89 -3.60
N GLU A 134 31.47 1.42 -3.63
CA GLU A 134 30.87 0.75 -4.79
C GLU A 134 30.12 1.73 -5.69
N LEU A 135 29.63 2.86 -5.17
CA LEU A 135 28.91 3.87 -5.93
C LEU A 135 29.42 5.27 -5.56
N ILE A 136 29.91 6.02 -6.56
CA ILE A 136 30.34 7.42 -6.41
C ILE A 136 29.51 8.28 -7.36
N ILE A 137 28.73 9.19 -6.79
CA ILE A 137 27.93 10.18 -7.54
C ILE A 137 28.59 11.56 -7.55
N GLU A 138 28.27 12.38 -8.55
CA GLU A 138 28.68 13.78 -8.69
C GLU A 138 27.43 14.67 -8.94
N PRO A 139 26.74 15.15 -7.88
CA PRO A 139 25.48 15.90 -7.99
C PRO A 139 25.56 17.27 -8.69
N GLN A 140 26.74 17.87 -8.81
CA GLN A 140 26.96 19.14 -9.53
C GLN A 140 26.05 20.29 -9.10
N ALA A 141 25.05 20.67 -9.91
CA ALA A 141 24.27 21.89 -9.71
C ALA A 141 22.95 21.63 -8.98
N LEU A 142 22.78 22.26 -7.81
CA LEU A 142 21.49 22.40 -7.12
C LEU A 142 20.73 23.61 -7.66
N VAL A 143 19.48 23.42 -8.08
CA VAL A 143 18.58 24.47 -8.57
C VAL A 143 17.33 24.62 -7.70
N PRO A 144 16.77 25.84 -7.55
CA PRO A 144 15.49 26.00 -6.87
C PRO A 144 14.33 25.42 -7.70
N ASN A 145 13.22 25.10 -7.04
CA ASN A 145 12.00 24.57 -7.69
C ASN A 145 11.53 25.41 -8.89
N SER A 146 11.69 26.74 -8.81
CA SER A 146 11.34 27.69 -9.87
C SER A 146 12.14 27.54 -11.17
N GLN A 147 13.27 26.84 -11.15
CA GLN A 147 14.16 26.65 -12.31
C GLN A 147 14.13 25.23 -12.88
N THR A 148 13.37 24.31 -12.29
CA THR A 148 13.29 22.90 -12.72
C THR A 148 12.81 22.74 -14.17
N SER A 149 12.03 23.69 -14.70
CA SER A 149 11.53 23.69 -16.08
C SER A 149 12.43 24.45 -17.07
N SER A 150 13.55 25.01 -16.63
CA SER A 150 14.41 25.89 -17.45
C SER A 150 15.09 25.18 -18.62
N LYS A 151 15.27 23.85 -18.54
CA LYS A 151 16.03 23.04 -19.50
C LYS A 151 17.46 23.53 -19.75
N ASN A 152 18.04 24.23 -18.77
CA ASN A 152 19.44 24.61 -18.80
C ASN A 152 20.27 23.44 -18.28
N ASP A 153 21.20 22.97 -19.11
CA ASP A 153 22.20 22.00 -18.67
C ASP A 153 23.25 22.75 -17.82
N LEU A 154 23.28 22.44 -16.53
CA LEU A 154 24.19 23.03 -15.55
C LEU A 154 25.20 22.01 -15.03
N SER A 155 25.19 20.79 -15.58
CA SER A 155 25.91 19.63 -15.05
C SER A 155 26.64 18.90 -16.18
N PHE A 156 27.78 19.45 -16.59
CA PHE A 156 28.53 18.98 -17.76
C PHE A 156 29.27 17.64 -17.56
N LYS A 157 29.22 17.05 -16.37
CA LYS A 157 29.80 15.72 -16.07
C LYS A 157 28.69 14.69 -15.84
N PRO A 158 28.99 13.38 -15.99
CA PRO A 158 28.05 12.34 -15.59
C PRO A 158 27.69 12.45 -14.10
N PHE A 159 26.43 12.16 -13.77
CA PHE A 159 25.98 12.05 -12.38
C PHE A 159 26.62 10.84 -11.70
N PHE A 160 26.74 9.71 -12.40
CA PHE A 160 27.39 8.51 -11.89
C PHE A 160 28.87 8.49 -12.30
N ARG A 161 29.74 8.93 -11.38
CA ARG A 161 31.19 8.97 -11.62
C ARG A 161 31.83 7.59 -11.60
N TYR A 162 31.32 6.69 -10.75
CA TYR A 162 31.81 5.32 -10.66
C TYR A 162 30.74 4.38 -10.11
N LEU A 163 30.68 3.18 -10.67
CA LEU A 163 29.93 2.05 -10.13
C LEU A 163 30.80 0.79 -10.21
N ASN A 164 30.90 0.04 -9.12
CA ASN A 164 31.50 -1.29 -9.13
C ASN A 164 30.49 -2.31 -9.67
N GLU A 165 30.33 -2.33 -10.99
CA GLU A 165 29.39 -3.24 -11.68
C GLU A 165 29.67 -4.71 -11.35
N GLY A 166 30.94 -5.11 -11.28
CA GLY A 166 31.30 -6.50 -10.97
C GLY A 166 30.84 -6.94 -9.59
N ALA A 167 30.87 -6.05 -8.60
CA ALA A 167 30.40 -6.35 -7.24
C ALA A 167 28.88 -6.27 -7.11
N LEU A 168 28.23 -5.25 -7.71
CA LEU A 168 26.79 -5.05 -7.56
C LEU A 168 25.98 -5.94 -8.49
N PHE A 169 26.31 -6.00 -9.78
CA PHE A 169 25.50 -6.72 -10.77
C PHE A 169 25.69 -8.24 -10.73
N SER A 170 26.64 -8.73 -9.94
CA SER A 170 26.73 -10.16 -9.61
C SER A 170 25.84 -10.57 -8.44
N ARG A 171 25.29 -9.62 -7.68
CA ARG A 171 24.30 -9.92 -6.62
C ARG A 171 23.00 -10.41 -7.28
N PRO A 172 22.36 -11.47 -6.76
CA PRO A 172 21.18 -12.07 -7.40
C PRO A 172 20.05 -11.08 -7.70
N THR A 173 19.74 -10.16 -6.78
CA THR A 173 18.64 -9.19 -6.96
C THR A 173 18.92 -8.16 -8.04
N TYR A 174 20.18 -7.72 -8.18
CA TYR A 174 20.60 -6.84 -9.27
C TYR A 174 20.58 -7.57 -10.61
N ALA A 175 21.12 -8.79 -10.66
CA ALA A 175 21.10 -9.59 -11.89
C ALA A 175 19.66 -9.85 -12.38
N ALA A 176 18.74 -10.17 -11.46
CA ALA A 176 17.34 -10.36 -11.79
C ALA A 176 16.66 -9.07 -12.25
N LEU A 177 16.97 -7.92 -11.62
CA LEU A 177 16.45 -6.63 -12.09
C LEU A 177 16.93 -6.33 -13.52
N LEU A 178 18.21 -6.56 -13.82
CA LEU A 178 18.79 -6.29 -15.13
C LEU A 178 18.14 -7.15 -16.23
N ALA A 179 17.84 -8.42 -15.93
CA ALA A 179 17.17 -9.35 -16.84
C ALA A 179 15.66 -9.08 -17.00
N VAL A 180 15.08 -8.21 -16.17
CA VAL A 180 13.70 -7.73 -16.37
C VAL A 180 13.71 -6.40 -17.13
N LEU A 181 14.69 -5.53 -16.85
CA LEU A 181 14.82 -4.21 -17.50
C LEU A 181 15.19 -4.28 -18.99
N ASP A 182 15.90 -5.32 -19.43
CA ASP A 182 16.33 -5.47 -20.82
C ASP A 182 15.20 -5.89 -21.78
N ASN A 183 14.07 -6.35 -21.24
CA ASN A 183 12.88 -6.70 -22.01
C ASN A 183 12.07 -5.49 -22.51
N TYR A 184 12.16 -4.35 -21.82
CA TYR A 184 11.24 -3.23 -22.06
C TYR A 184 11.69 -2.28 -23.19
N GLU A 185 10.76 -1.95 -24.09
CA GLU A 185 10.92 -0.90 -25.08
C GLU A 185 10.34 0.44 -24.59
N ARG A 186 11.13 1.52 -24.62
CA ARG A 186 10.73 2.84 -24.07
C ARG A 186 9.50 3.53 -24.71
N MET A 187 9.04 3.06 -25.87
CA MET A 187 7.99 3.72 -26.66
C MET A 187 6.67 2.96 -26.50
N THR A 188 5.71 3.58 -25.79
CA THR A 188 4.35 3.04 -25.64
C THR A 188 3.59 2.97 -26.97
N GLY A 189 2.58 2.10 -27.06
CA GLY A 189 1.65 2.01 -28.20
C GLY A 189 1.88 0.82 -29.14
N GLN A 190 2.73 -0.14 -28.78
CA GLN A 190 2.79 -1.46 -29.41
C GLN A 190 2.28 -2.52 -28.44
N THR A 191 1.60 -3.55 -28.94
CA THR A 191 1.12 -4.63 -28.07
C THR A 191 2.33 -5.47 -27.67
N GLU A 192 2.58 -5.59 -26.37
CA GLU A 192 3.61 -6.49 -25.84
C GLU A 192 3.04 -7.90 -25.78
N ASP A 193 3.72 -8.86 -26.40
CA ASP A 193 3.43 -10.28 -26.24
C ASP A 193 4.46 -10.86 -25.28
N VAL A 194 4.08 -11.06 -24.02
CA VAL A 194 5.00 -11.51 -22.96
C VAL A 194 5.37 -12.97 -23.22
N SER A 195 6.62 -13.17 -23.60
CA SER A 195 7.23 -14.46 -23.84
C SER A 195 7.37 -15.28 -22.56
N ALA A 196 7.54 -16.59 -22.72
CA ALA A 196 7.80 -17.50 -21.60
C ALA A 196 9.12 -17.16 -20.86
N GLN A 197 10.08 -16.54 -21.55
CA GLN A 197 11.33 -16.09 -20.94
C GLN A 197 11.09 -14.87 -20.04
N GLU A 198 10.37 -13.86 -20.53
CA GLU A 198 10.02 -12.66 -19.75
C GLU A 198 9.21 -13.01 -18.50
N LEU A 199 8.28 -13.96 -18.60
CA LEU A 199 7.55 -14.48 -17.44
C LEU A 199 8.49 -15.14 -16.41
N ALA A 200 9.48 -15.90 -16.87
CA ALA A 200 10.45 -16.54 -15.99
C ALA A 200 11.39 -15.52 -15.32
N GLU A 201 11.75 -14.44 -16.02
CA GLU A 201 12.56 -13.34 -15.47
C GLU A 201 11.77 -12.55 -14.41
N GLN A 202 10.48 -12.29 -14.63
CA GLN A 202 9.60 -11.68 -13.61
C GLN A 202 9.48 -12.56 -12.36
N GLU A 203 9.29 -13.86 -12.53
CA GLU A 203 9.23 -14.81 -11.41
C GLU A 203 10.57 -14.91 -10.66
N ALA A 204 11.68 -14.92 -11.38
CA ALA A 204 13.01 -14.88 -10.79
C ALA A 204 13.22 -13.58 -10.01
N PHE A 205 12.81 -12.43 -10.54
CA PHE A 205 12.91 -11.14 -9.85
C PHE A 205 12.13 -11.12 -8.54
N LEU A 206 10.86 -11.55 -8.55
CA LEU A 206 10.04 -11.63 -7.33
C LEU A 206 10.65 -12.56 -6.30
N LYS A 207 11.13 -13.73 -6.73
CA LYS A 207 11.78 -14.70 -5.84
C LYS A 207 13.07 -14.15 -5.24
N GLU A 208 13.95 -13.58 -6.06
CA GLU A 208 15.22 -13.05 -5.59
C GLU A 208 15.02 -11.86 -4.65
N THR A 209 14.08 -10.97 -4.94
CA THR A 209 13.85 -9.77 -4.13
C THR A 209 13.01 -10.02 -2.88
N ILE A 210 11.94 -10.80 -2.96
CA ILE A 210 11.00 -10.98 -1.85
C ILE A 210 11.32 -12.21 -1.01
N SER A 211 11.48 -13.38 -1.63
CA SER A 211 11.61 -14.65 -0.89
C SER A 211 13.05 -14.90 -0.41
N ASN A 212 14.06 -14.50 -1.19
CA ASN A 212 15.45 -14.83 -0.87
C ASN A 212 16.12 -13.80 0.06
N THR A 213 15.65 -12.55 0.09
CA THR A 213 16.22 -11.51 0.98
C THR A 213 15.57 -11.50 2.35
N GLU A 214 16.31 -11.08 3.38
CA GLU A 214 15.74 -10.86 4.71
C GLU A 214 14.73 -9.70 4.72
N LEU A 215 15.03 -8.64 3.97
CA LEU A 215 14.17 -7.47 3.77
C LEU A 215 12.80 -7.86 3.19
N GLY A 216 12.78 -8.64 2.11
CA GLY A 216 11.56 -9.08 1.45
C GLY A 216 10.72 -10.00 2.33
N ARG A 217 11.37 -10.91 3.06
CA ARG A 217 10.69 -11.78 4.03
C ARG A 217 10.11 -11.00 5.21
N GLU A 218 10.77 -9.94 5.66
CA GLU A 218 10.25 -9.08 6.73
C GLU A 218 9.00 -8.31 6.28
N LEU A 219 8.99 -7.78 5.04
CA LEU A 219 7.79 -7.16 4.47
C LEU A 219 6.63 -8.16 4.43
N PHE A 220 6.87 -9.37 3.93
CA PHE A 220 5.84 -10.42 3.91
C PHE A 220 5.37 -10.77 5.32
N ALA A 221 6.28 -11.00 6.26
CA ALA A 221 5.96 -11.36 7.64
C ALA A 221 5.06 -10.30 8.30
N PHE A 222 5.38 -9.02 8.11
CA PHE A 222 4.55 -7.93 8.60
C PHE A 222 3.13 -7.96 8.01
N LEU A 223 3.01 -8.06 6.69
CA LEU A 223 1.70 -8.06 6.01
C LEU A 223 0.88 -9.33 6.35
N TYR A 224 1.55 -10.46 6.53
CA TYR A 224 0.96 -11.70 7.02
C TYR A 224 0.42 -11.56 8.44
N THR A 225 1.22 -11.04 9.37
CA THR A 225 0.77 -10.79 10.77
C THR A 225 -0.38 -9.78 10.83
N LYS A 226 -0.45 -8.85 9.87
CA LYS A 226 -1.57 -7.91 9.74
C LYS A 226 -2.81 -8.49 9.08
N GLY A 227 -2.75 -9.75 8.64
CA GLY A 227 -3.86 -10.42 7.98
C GLY A 227 -4.16 -9.86 6.59
N VAL A 228 -3.22 -9.16 5.96
CA VAL A 228 -3.36 -8.63 4.59
C VAL A 228 -3.25 -9.76 3.57
N TYR A 229 -2.38 -10.74 3.83
CA TYR A 229 -2.19 -11.93 3.01
C TYR A 229 -2.22 -13.18 3.86
N ALA A 230 -2.82 -14.26 3.35
CA ALA A 230 -2.94 -15.54 4.06
C ALA A 230 -1.73 -16.46 3.83
N SER A 231 -0.92 -16.21 2.80
CA SER A 231 0.32 -16.97 2.55
C SER A 231 1.32 -16.18 1.69
N GLU A 232 2.56 -16.67 1.61
CA GLU A 232 3.61 -16.05 0.79
C GLU A 232 3.27 -16.19 -0.70
N GLU A 233 2.68 -17.32 -1.08
CA GLU A 233 2.25 -17.56 -2.46
C GLU A 233 1.17 -16.55 -2.89
N GLU A 234 0.21 -16.23 -2.02
CA GLU A 234 -0.79 -15.20 -2.28
C GLU A 234 -0.13 -13.82 -2.45
N PHE A 235 0.79 -13.48 -1.55
CA PHE A 235 1.51 -12.21 -1.61
C PHE A 235 2.33 -12.06 -2.89
N ILE A 236 3.12 -13.08 -3.25
CA ILE A 236 3.93 -13.10 -4.47
C ILE A 236 3.05 -13.03 -5.71
N GLN A 237 1.94 -13.76 -5.73
CA GLN A 237 1.00 -13.72 -6.85
C GLN A 237 0.35 -12.34 -7.00
N ASP A 238 0.01 -11.70 -5.89
CA ASP A 238 -0.54 -10.33 -5.91
C ASP A 238 0.51 -9.33 -6.39
N LEU A 239 1.76 -9.42 -5.91
CA LEU A 239 2.86 -8.60 -6.41
C LEU A 239 3.09 -8.80 -7.91
N LYS A 240 3.04 -10.04 -8.40
CA LYS A 240 3.16 -10.35 -9.83
C LYS A 240 2.12 -9.60 -10.64
N MET A 241 0.86 -9.68 -10.24
CA MET A 241 -0.23 -8.99 -10.94
C MET A 241 -0.16 -7.48 -10.77
N MET A 242 0.12 -7.00 -9.56
CA MET A 242 0.21 -5.58 -9.21
C MET A 242 1.25 -4.85 -10.04
N TRP A 243 2.45 -5.44 -10.19
CA TRP A 243 3.61 -4.82 -10.82
C TRP A 243 3.75 -5.16 -12.30
N PHE A 244 3.55 -6.41 -12.69
CA PHE A 244 3.80 -6.90 -14.06
C PHE A 244 2.53 -7.16 -14.85
N GLY A 245 1.37 -7.12 -14.22
CA GLY A 245 0.10 -7.22 -14.93
C GLY A 245 -0.04 -6.08 -15.93
N LEU A 246 -0.21 -6.44 -17.20
CA LEU A 246 -0.36 -5.47 -18.26
C LEU A 246 -1.68 -4.70 -18.12
N TYR A 247 -1.66 -3.42 -18.48
CA TYR A 247 -2.85 -2.59 -18.64
C TYR A 247 -2.63 -1.56 -19.74
N SER A 248 -3.73 -1.06 -20.31
CA SER A 248 -3.68 -0.16 -21.46
C SER A 248 -3.56 1.31 -21.06
N ARG A 249 -2.40 1.95 -21.29
CA ARG A 249 -2.24 3.39 -21.03
C ARG A 249 -2.63 4.29 -22.20
N ASN A 250 -2.73 3.73 -23.41
CA ASN A 250 -3.11 4.44 -24.63
C ASN A 250 -3.77 3.49 -25.65
N ASN A 251 -4.75 3.98 -26.41
CA ASN A 251 -5.35 3.27 -27.56
C ASN A 251 -5.85 1.82 -27.32
N ASN A 252 -6.25 1.45 -26.09
CA ASN A 252 -6.72 0.09 -25.75
C ASN A 252 -5.69 -1.03 -26.01
N LYS A 253 -4.40 -0.71 -26.06
CA LYS A 253 -3.33 -1.73 -26.18
C LYS A 253 -2.80 -2.05 -24.80
N MET A 254 -2.73 -3.33 -24.44
CA MET A 254 -2.09 -3.80 -23.21
C MET A 254 -0.58 -3.66 -23.38
N ASP A 255 -0.07 -2.47 -23.09
CA ASP A 255 1.27 -2.03 -23.47
C ASP A 255 2.05 -1.42 -22.31
N SER A 256 1.55 -1.57 -21.08
CA SER A 256 2.23 -1.02 -19.92
C SER A 256 2.00 -1.80 -18.65
N SER A 257 3.00 -1.78 -17.77
CA SER A 257 2.92 -2.34 -16.42
C SER A 257 3.39 -1.32 -15.38
N GLY A 258 3.09 -1.58 -14.10
CA GLY A 258 3.59 -0.76 -13.00
C GLY A 258 5.11 -0.77 -12.93
N PHE A 259 5.72 -1.94 -13.13
CA PHE A 259 7.15 -2.11 -13.18
C PHE A 259 7.79 -1.29 -14.30
N GLU A 260 7.29 -1.43 -15.52
CA GLU A 260 7.81 -0.67 -16.66
C GLU A 260 7.75 0.84 -16.38
N HIS A 261 6.60 1.35 -15.96
CA HIS A 261 6.46 2.77 -15.70
C HIS A 261 7.42 3.28 -14.62
N ILE A 262 7.54 2.57 -13.50
CA ILE A 262 8.30 3.03 -12.34
C ILE A 262 9.80 2.77 -12.51
N PHE A 263 10.20 1.58 -12.93
CA PHE A 263 11.60 1.15 -13.02
C PHE A 263 12.22 1.45 -14.39
N ALA A 264 11.60 1.04 -15.49
CA ALA A 264 12.16 1.22 -16.83
C ALA A 264 11.99 2.66 -17.36
N GLY A 265 10.84 3.27 -17.04
CA GLY A 265 10.36 4.55 -17.55
C GLY A 265 9.81 4.46 -18.97
N GLU A 266 8.88 5.35 -19.30
CA GLU A 266 8.20 5.36 -20.60
C GLU A 266 8.14 6.78 -21.19
N ILE A 267 8.04 6.89 -22.52
CA ILE A 267 7.77 8.18 -23.19
C ILE A 267 6.29 8.22 -23.59
N LYS A 268 5.54 9.15 -22.99
CA LYS A 268 4.12 9.36 -23.26
C LYS A 268 3.87 10.80 -23.70
N GLY A 269 3.26 10.97 -24.88
CA GLY A 269 2.91 12.30 -25.41
C GLY A 269 4.13 13.24 -25.57
N GLY A 270 5.30 12.69 -25.90
CA GLY A 270 6.55 13.44 -26.03
C GLY A 270 7.14 13.92 -24.70
N LYS A 271 6.81 13.26 -23.58
CA LYS A 271 7.37 13.54 -22.26
C LYS A 271 7.78 12.23 -21.59
N VAL A 272 8.85 12.29 -20.79
CA VAL A 272 9.23 11.16 -19.91
C VAL A 272 8.19 11.03 -18.79
N SER A 273 7.50 9.89 -18.76
CA SER A 273 6.57 9.49 -17.71
C SER A 273 7.18 8.37 -16.87
N GLY A 274 6.98 8.40 -15.55
CA GLY A 274 7.62 7.44 -14.65
C GLY A 274 9.13 7.64 -14.60
N PHE A 275 9.93 6.57 -14.65
CA PHE A 275 11.40 6.61 -14.56
C PHE A 275 11.89 7.10 -13.20
N HIS A 276 11.94 6.18 -12.24
CA HIS A 276 12.25 6.47 -10.83
C HIS A 276 13.32 5.53 -10.24
N ASN A 277 13.97 4.71 -11.07
CA ASN A 277 15.01 3.77 -10.64
C ASN A 277 16.43 4.24 -11.01
N TRP A 278 17.33 4.24 -10.03
CA TRP A 278 18.69 4.74 -10.19
C TRP A 278 19.58 3.82 -11.04
N ILE A 279 19.33 2.51 -11.05
CA ILE A 279 20.08 1.53 -11.84
C ILE A 279 19.79 1.75 -13.32
N GLN A 280 18.52 1.93 -13.68
CA GLN A 280 18.12 2.27 -15.05
C GLN A 280 18.70 3.62 -15.49
N PHE A 281 18.71 4.64 -14.60
CA PHE A 281 19.38 5.91 -14.87
C PHE A 281 20.86 5.67 -15.21
N TYR A 282 21.57 4.95 -14.34
CA TYR A 282 22.99 4.64 -14.51
C TYR A 282 23.28 3.97 -15.86
N LEU A 283 22.53 2.92 -16.20
CA LEU A 283 22.72 2.18 -17.44
C LEU A 283 22.52 3.07 -18.67
N LEU A 284 21.53 3.96 -18.64
CA LEU A 284 21.25 4.88 -19.75
C LEU A 284 22.25 6.03 -19.84
N GLU A 285 22.73 6.56 -18.72
CA GLU A 285 23.80 7.57 -18.70
C GLU A 285 25.10 6.98 -19.24
N LYS A 286 25.48 5.78 -18.78
CA LYS A 286 26.64 5.04 -19.29
C LYS A 286 26.58 4.80 -20.81
N ARG A 287 25.38 4.55 -21.35
CA ARG A 287 25.14 4.34 -22.80
C ARG A 287 25.04 5.66 -23.59
N GLY A 288 25.18 6.82 -22.96
CA GLY A 288 25.05 8.13 -23.60
C GLY A 288 23.62 8.49 -24.01
N LYS A 289 22.63 7.79 -23.45
CA LYS A 289 21.19 8.00 -23.71
C LYS A 289 20.54 8.94 -22.71
N MET A 290 21.14 9.09 -21.52
CA MET A 290 20.70 9.99 -20.48
C MET A 290 21.73 11.10 -20.29
N ASN A 291 21.26 12.36 -20.20
CA ASN A 291 22.07 13.50 -19.80
C ASN A 291 21.47 14.14 -18.54
N TYR A 292 22.23 14.14 -17.44
CA TYR A 292 21.86 14.76 -16.17
C TYR A 292 22.08 16.28 -16.24
N TYR A 293 21.08 17.08 -15.90
CA TYR A 293 21.15 18.55 -16.02
C TYR A 293 21.42 19.25 -14.69
N SER A 294 20.71 18.82 -13.64
CA SER A 294 20.76 19.40 -12.28
C SER A 294 19.87 18.60 -11.32
N HIS A 295 19.87 18.97 -10.05
CA HIS A 295 18.91 18.47 -9.07
C HIS A 295 18.23 19.63 -8.33
N SER A 296 17.00 19.42 -7.90
CA SER A 296 16.24 20.32 -7.04
C SER A 296 16.05 19.79 -5.63
N LEU A 297 16.41 18.52 -5.40
CA LEU A 297 16.47 17.89 -4.08
C LEU A 297 17.73 17.02 -4.00
N ASN A 298 18.46 17.18 -2.92
CA ASN A 298 19.51 16.29 -2.43
C ASN A 298 19.14 15.99 -0.98
N GLY A 299 18.90 14.73 -0.66
CA GLY A 299 18.39 14.32 0.63
C GLY A 299 19.37 14.62 1.77
N PRO A 300 18.90 14.61 3.02
CA PRO A 300 19.75 14.82 4.19
C PRO A 300 20.61 13.59 4.58
N TRP A 301 20.53 12.49 3.84
CA TRP A 301 21.28 11.27 4.15
C TRP A 301 22.76 11.44 3.78
N THR A 302 23.64 11.01 4.67
CA THR A 302 25.11 11.15 4.49
C THR A 302 25.75 9.91 3.83
N SER A 303 24.94 8.89 3.57
CA SER A 303 25.32 7.62 2.95
C SER A 303 24.10 7.02 2.25
N TYR A 304 24.30 5.98 1.43
CA TYR A 304 23.21 5.32 0.73
C TYR A 304 22.31 4.47 1.65
N PRO A 305 21.02 4.35 1.29
CA PRO A 305 20.37 5.10 0.20
C PRO A 305 20.17 6.58 0.51
N ASP A 306 20.24 7.41 -0.53
CA ASP A 306 19.93 8.85 -0.49
C ASP A 306 18.81 9.16 -1.49
N VAL A 307 18.14 10.31 -1.40
CA VAL A 307 16.99 10.65 -2.26
C VAL A 307 17.28 11.90 -3.07
N PHE A 308 17.19 11.77 -4.39
CA PHE A 308 17.40 12.87 -5.30
C PHE A 308 16.13 13.23 -6.06
N GLY A 309 15.95 14.52 -6.32
CA GLY A 309 14.99 15.05 -7.29
C GLY A 309 15.74 15.69 -8.45
N MET A 310 15.73 15.05 -9.62
CA MET A 310 16.64 15.34 -10.71
C MET A 310 15.92 15.92 -11.94
N GLN A 311 16.65 16.75 -12.68
CA GLN A 311 16.32 17.23 -14.02
C GLN A 311 17.23 16.50 -15.00
N PHE A 312 16.66 15.91 -16.06
CA PHE A 312 17.45 15.18 -17.04
C PHE A 312 16.81 15.13 -18.42
N MET A 313 17.63 14.86 -19.42
CA MET A 313 17.24 14.64 -20.80
C MET A 313 17.46 13.17 -21.17
N TRP A 314 16.39 12.47 -21.53
CA TRP A 314 16.47 11.08 -21.99
C TRP A 314 16.18 11.04 -23.49
N GLU A 315 17.22 10.82 -24.30
CA GLU A 315 17.15 10.70 -25.76
C GLU A 315 16.24 11.75 -26.44
N GLY A 316 16.41 13.02 -26.05
CA GLY A 316 15.67 14.17 -26.59
C GLY A 316 14.40 14.57 -25.83
N TYR A 317 14.01 13.80 -24.81
CA TYR A 317 12.84 14.09 -23.97
C TYR A 317 13.26 14.58 -22.59
N PHE A 318 12.90 15.83 -22.27
CA PHE A 318 13.23 16.43 -20.98
C PHE A 318 12.25 16.00 -19.89
N LYS A 319 12.78 15.54 -18.76
CA LYS A 319 12.02 15.33 -17.52
C LYS A 319 12.31 16.49 -16.58
N GLN A 320 11.26 17.26 -16.27
CA GLN A 320 11.35 18.41 -15.36
C GLN A 320 11.75 18.00 -13.96
N VAL A 321 11.14 16.94 -13.43
CA VAL A 321 11.45 16.41 -12.11
C VAL A 321 11.23 14.90 -12.14
N GLY A 322 12.29 14.13 -11.93
CA GLY A 322 12.25 12.71 -11.61
C GLY A 322 12.95 12.45 -10.29
N SER A 323 12.25 11.86 -9.33
CA SER A 323 12.83 11.45 -8.06
C SER A 323 13.22 9.98 -8.07
N ALA A 324 14.30 9.65 -7.35
CA ALA A 324 14.75 8.29 -7.17
C ALA A 324 15.46 8.14 -5.82
N VAL A 325 15.41 6.94 -5.26
CA VAL A 325 16.26 6.54 -4.14
C VAL A 325 17.57 6.01 -4.73
N ILE A 326 18.66 6.75 -4.52
CA ILE A 326 19.98 6.46 -5.10
C ILE A 326 20.74 5.49 -4.20
N GLY A 327 21.25 4.41 -4.79
CA GLY A 327 22.14 3.46 -4.12
C GLY A 327 21.45 2.39 -3.27
N CYS A 328 20.12 2.38 -3.18
CA CYS A 328 19.37 1.25 -2.62
C CYS A 328 19.54 -0.03 -3.47
N SER A 329 19.20 -1.16 -2.88
CA SER A 329 19.03 -2.41 -3.63
C SER A 329 17.70 -2.48 -4.40
N PRO A 330 17.58 -3.34 -5.43
CA PRO A 330 16.32 -3.57 -6.13
C PRO A 330 15.16 -3.97 -5.21
N GLU A 331 15.43 -4.83 -4.23
CA GLU A 331 14.44 -5.30 -3.26
C GLU A 331 13.98 -4.19 -2.31
N PHE A 332 14.84 -3.24 -1.95
CA PHE A 332 14.45 -2.13 -1.07
C PHE A 332 13.45 -1.19 -1.75
N ASP A 333 13.74 -0.74 -2.97
CA ASP A 333 12.82 0.11 -3.74
C ASP A 333 11.50 -0.61 -4.00
N PHE A 334 11.58 -1.86 -4.45
CA PHE A 334 10.41 -2.67 -4.76
C PHE A 334 9.53 -2.91 -3.52
N ALA A 335 10.14 -3.22 -2.37
CA ALA A 335 9.46 -3.44 -1.10
C ALA A 335 8.80 -2.16 -0.56
N LEU A 336 9.51 -1.02 -0.55
CA LEU A 336 8.94 0.24 -0.06
C LEU A 336 7.75 0.69 -0.88
N TYR A 337 7.85 0.63 -2.21
CA TYR A 337 6.75 1.01 -3.09
C TYR A 337 5.57 0.04 -2.96
N SER A 338 5.84 -1.26 -2.81
CA SER A 338 4.79 -2.27 -2.56
C SER A 338 4.09 -2.03 -1.23
N LEU A 339 4.83 -1.85 -0.13
CA LEU A 339 4.30 -1.52 1.19
C LEU A 339 3.38 -0.30 1.12
N CYS A 340 3.85 0.77 0.50
CA CYS A 340 3.09 2.01 0.39
C CYS A 340 1.83 1.86 -0.46
N TYR A 341 1.89 1.13 -1.57
CA TYR A 341 0.70 0.93 -2.39
C TYR A 341 -0.31 0.00 -1.72
N ILE A 342 0.14 -1.07 -1.06
CA ILE A 342 -0.73 -2.01 -0.34
C ILE A 342 -1.45 -1.31 0.83
N THR A 343 -0.75 -0.42 1.55
CA THR A 343 -1.29 0.20 2.77
C THR A 343 -1.96 1.55 2.54
N ARG A 344 -1.55 2.28 1.50
CA ARG A 344 -2.01 3.64 1.16
C ARG A 344 -2.19 3.79 -0.36
N PRO A 345 -3.05 2.99 -1.01
CA PRO A 345 -3.19 2.98 -2.47
C PRO A 345 -3.63 4.35 -3.00
N GLY A 346 -2.81 4.98 -3.84
CA GLY A 346 -3.10 6.29 -4.43
C GLY A 346 -2.87 7.49 -3.48
N GLU A 347 -2.43 7.25 -2.25
CA GLU A 347 -2.22 8.27 -1.23
C GLU A 347 -0.73 8.48 -0.92
N GLN A 348 -0.45 9.52 -0.13
CA GLN A 348 0.90 9.74 0.40
C GLN A 348 1.18 8.76 1.53
N CYS A 349 2.22 7.96 1.34
CA CYS A 349 2.73 7.02 2.33
C CYS A 349 3.94 7.65 3.02
N ARG A 350 3.85 7.83 4.34
CA ARG A 350 4.91 8.45 5.15
C ARG A 350 5.79 7.38 5.78
N LEU A 351 7.04 7.33 5.35
CA LEU A 351 8.08 6.42 5.81
C LEU A 351 9.07 7.16 6.72
N SER A 352 9.92 6.39 7.39
CA SER A 352 11.11 6.88 8.09
C SER A 352 12.31 6.05 7.66
N LEU A 353 13.37 6.70 7.18
CA LEU A 353 14.63 6.08 6.79
C LEU A 353 15.78 6.70 7.58
N GLY A 354 16.41 5.94 8.47
CA GLY A 354 17.51 6.45 9.31
C GLY A 354 17.08 7.60 10.23
N GLY A 355 15.82 7.61 10.68
CA GLY A 355 15.21 8.65 11.50
C GLY A 355 14.72 9.88 10.74
N ILE A 356 14.75 9.87 9.41
CA ILE A 356 14.37 10.99 8.55
C ILE A 356 13.09 10.63 7.79
N GLU A 357 12.11 11.53 7.80
CA GLU A 357 10.86 11.30 7.07
C GLU A 357 11.10 11.30 5.54
N LEU A 358 10.61 10.25 4.89
CA LEU A 358 10.49 10.15 3.45
C LEU A 358 9.02 9.95 3.09
N ILE A 359 8.52 10.70 2.12
CA ILE A 359 7.15 10.51 1.61
C ILE A 359 7.24 9.80 0.27
N ILE A 360 6.54 8.68 0.11
CA ILE A 360 6.31 8.04 -1.18
C ILE A 360 4.91 8.39 -1.65
N GLN A 361 4.80 8.91 -2.88
CA GLN A 361 3.52 9.06 -3.55
C GLN A 361 3.28 7.83 -4.42
N THR A 362 2.15 7.16 -4.26
CA THR A 362 1.70 6.11 -5.19
C THR A 362 0.50 6.59 -6.01
N TYR A 363 0.25 5.96 -7.15
CA TYR A 363 -0.95 6.20 -7.96
C TYR A 363 -1.55 4.86 -8.37
N THR A 364 -2.87 4.77 -8.29
CA THR A 364 -3.63 3.59 -8.71
C THR A 364 -3.99 3.69 -10.19
N TRP A 365 -3.86 2.59 -10.92
CA TRP A 365 -4.41 2.50 -12.26
C TRP A 365 -5.90 2.12 -12.19
N GLU A 366 -6.78 3.08 -12.44
CA GLU A 366 -8.23 2.90 -12.22
C GLU A 366 -8.97 2.23 -13.39
N ASN A 367 -8.42 2.28 -14.60
CA ASN A 367 -9.16 1.92 -15.82
C ASN A 367 -9.36 0.41 -16.03
N SER A 368 -8.63 -0.42 -15.29
CA SER A 368 -8.77 -1.88 -15.32
C SER A 368 -8.49 -2.47 -13.93
N SER A 369 -8.77 -3.76 -13.77
CA SER A 369 -8.52 -4.52 -12.54
C SER A 369 -8.01 -5.92 -12.88
N TYR A 370 -7.54 -6.64 -11.86
CA TYR A 370 -7.20 -8.06 -11.91
C TYR A 370 -7.80 -8.81 -10.72
N GLY A 371 -7.91 -10.13 -10.84
CA GLY A 371 -8.47 -11.00 -9.81
C GLY A 371 -9.82 -10.51 -9.30
N ASP A 372 -9.96 -10.41 -7.99
CA ASP A 372 -11.18 -10.00 -7.28
C ASP A 372 -11.43 -8.48 -7.28
N GLY A 373 -11.10 -7.80 -8.39
CA GLY A 373 -11.27 -6.35 -8.53
C GLY A 373 -10.11 -5.51 -8.00
N LYS A 374 -8.97 -6.14 -7.66
CA LYS A 374 -7.72 -5.45 -7.28
C LYS A 374 -7.21 -4.57 -8.41
N LYS A 375 -6.50 -3.49 -8.06
CA LYS A 375 -6.02 -2.47 -9.00
C LYS A 375 -4.49 -2.52 -9.14
N TYR A 376 -4.00 -2.24 -10.34
CA TYR A 376 -2.57 -2.20 -10.63
C TYR A 376 -1.91 -0.93 -10.06
N ILE A 377 -0.64 -1.04 -9.69
CA ILE A 377 0.14 0.15 -9.36
C ILE A 377 0.42 0.93 -10.64
N GLY A 378 -0.05 2.17 -10.68
CA GLY A 378 0.13 3.09 -11.80
C GLY A 378 1.43 3.88 -11.70
N SER A 379 1.87 4.24 -10.51
CA SER A 379 3.15 4.91 -10.29
C SER A 379 3.54 4.87 -8.82
N ALA A 380 4.83 4.97 -8.52
CA ALA A 380 5.36 5.13 -7.18
C ALA A 380 6.69 5.87 -7.26
N PHE A 381 6.87 6.89 -6.42
CA PHE A 381 8.12 7.64 -6.38
C PHE A 381 8.26 8.46 -5.09
N PRO A 382 9.49 8.84 -4.70
CA PRO A 382 9.72 9.77 -3.61
C PRO A 382 9.10 11.14 -3.90
N ALA A 383 8.20 11.62 -3.04
CA ALA A 383 7.60 12.92 -3.18
C ALA A 383 8.63 14.01 -2.81
N ILE A 384 8.83 14.95 -3.73
CA ILE A 384 9.73 16.09 -3.50
C ILE A 384 8.93 17.21 -2.81
N PRO A 385 9.43 17.75 -1.68
CA PRO A 385 8.79 18.88 -1.01
C PRO A 385 8.63 20.07 -1.97
N ARG A 386 7.40 20.55 -2.12
CA ARG A 386 7.14 21.82 -2.81
C ARG A 386 7.40 22.95 -1.82
N ASN A 387 8.66 23.36 -1.73
CA ASN A 387 9.02 24.65 -1.14
C ASN A 387 8.63 25.79 -2.09
#